data_AF-A0A1C7MYY9-F1
#
_entry.id   AF-A0A1C7MYY9-F1
#
_cell.length_a   1.000
_cell.length_b   1.000
_cell.length_c   1.000
_cell.angle_alpha   90.00
_cell.angle_beta   90.00
_cell.angle_gamma   90.00
#
_symmetry.space_group_name_H-M   'P 1'
#
loop_
_entity.id
_entity.type
_entity.pdbx_description
1 polymer ?
#
loop_
_entity_poly.entity_id
_entity_poly.type
_entity_poly.pdbx_seq_one_letter_code
_entity_poly.pdbx_strand_id
1 'polypeptide(L)'
;MIDVNTAMYRSNQMVLAEGKASRPVNTIKAYASKQRDCKQWCQEKKFADGEIVSDSKLSFFLDDHVMARGRKKQRAEDGSPVPLGKESILAYVKAVSDLYNTQKALKINSNEAARGPLVRTFLDNLEKTKTKQKRANFEDRGKNTLNDGYTKEELMKISQYFINQKNDINGSRDRLCFLISHAMLCRSQTALGLQFPDLFAITLENQGITKCISLVAAISFGKTNQHGKIEYGSSIHHKQVELCSVGALALYLFSRFYFENEEFPDFSERKNWYETVVFKGKDQKTAIIYQAQHKIYFGAFKNVGIHTSKVTHANRKSALNMIAQKNVPGDQQRMVGRWGTDRMVGCCVSSLPVDATKSLAGFPVASNNYFLPRAVVIPPMDLQVQVFPQVDIWKQRFELQDGVQEDIAGPNFLNLLSNLRTVFLQVN
;
A
#
# COMPACT_ATOMS: atom_id res chain seq x y z
N MET A 1 21.17 -30.41 37.37
CA MET A 1 21.64 -29.97 36.04
C MET A 1 20.55 -30.28 35.04
N ILE A 2 19.94 -29.26 34.40
CA ILE A 2 19.00 -29.50 33.30
C ILE A 2 19.85 -30.03 32.13
N ASP A 3 19.53 -31.22 31.63
CA ASP A 3 20.16 -31.82 30.46
C ASP A 3 20.11 -30.83 29.27
N VAL A 4 21.24 -30.66 28.58
CA VAL A 4 21.43 -29.70 27.48
C VAL A 4 20.41 -29.93 26.37
N ASN A 5 20.01 -31.18 26.12
CA ASN A 5 18.97 -31.49 25.12
C ASN A 5 17.59 -30.96 25.55
N THR A 6 17.27 -31.03 26.84
CA THR A 6 16.02 -30.49 27.39
C THR A 6 16.00 -28.96 27.32
N ALA A 7 17.14 -28.31 27.62
CA ALA A 7 17.28 -26.86 27.48
C ALA A 7 17.14 -26.40 26.02
N MET A 8 17.79 -27.11 25.08
CA MET A 8 17.69 -26.84 23.65
C MET A 8 16.26 -27.03 23.13
N TYR A 9 15.55 -28.07 23.55
CA TYR A 9 14.15 -28.29 23.18
C TYR A 9 13.24 -27.14 23.65
N ARG A 10 13.39 -26.70 24.91
CA ARG A 10 12.64 -25.55 25.46
C ARG A 10 12.96 -24.27 24.70
N SER A 11 14.23 -24.01 24.40
CA SER A 11 14.65 -22.84 23.60
C SER A 11 14.00 -22.83 22.21
N ASN A 12 14.01 -23.97 21.50
CA ASN A 12 13.35 -24.10 20.19
C ASN A 12 11.85 -23.80 20.26
N GLN A 13 11.17 -24.25 21.31
CA GLN A 13 9.74 -23.96 21.52
C GLN A 13 9.49 -22.46 21.73
N MET A 14 10.34 -21.77 22.51
CA MET A 14 10.21 -20.32 22.72
C MET A 14 10.42 -19.54 21.42
N VAL A 15 11.47 -19.87 20.64
CA VAL A 15 11.75 -19.22 19.36
C VAL A 15 10.57 -19.38 18.39
N LEU A 16 9.96 -20.56 18.33
CA LEU A 16 8.77 -20.81 17.51
C LEU A 16 7.53 -20.03 18.01
N ALA A 17 7.38 -19.86 19.32
CA ALA A 17 6.27 -19.11 19.92
C ALA A 17 6.41 -17.61 19.64
N GLU A 18 7.61 -17.03 19.84
CA GLU A 18 7.92 -15.64 19.52
C GLU A 18 7.73 -15.34 18.03
N GLY A 19 8.20 -16.23 17.15
CA GLY A 19 8.00 -16.12 15.69
C GLY A 19 6.53 -16.22 15.25
N LYS A 20 5.66 -16.83 16.06
CA LYS A 20 4.20 -16.83 15.82
C LYS A 20 3.55 -15.56 16.36
N ALA A 21 3.99 -15.06 17.51
CA ALA A 21 3.46 -13.86 18.16
C ALA A 21 3.78 -12.57 17.38
N SER A 22 4.92 -12.51 16.71
CA SER A 22 5.36 -11.33 15.92
C SER A 22 4.63 -11.13 14.59
N ARG A 23 3.78 -12.08 14.18
CA ARG A 23 3.07 -12.00 12.90
C ARG A 23 1.96 -10.97 12.94
N PRO A 24 1.56 -10.39 11.79
CA PRO A 24 0.36 -9.56 11.72
C PRO A 24 -0.86 -10.30 12.28
N VAL A 25 -1.64 -9.64 13.14
CA VAL A 25 -2.80 -10.22 13.85
C VAL A 25 -3.76 -10.98 12.92
N ASN A 26 -3.99 -10.44 11.73
CA ASN A 26 -4.85 -11.08 10.72
C ASN A 26 -4.25 -12.39 10.19
N THR A 27 -2.93 -12.47 10.03
CA THR A 27 -2.24 -13.70 9.62
C THR A 27 -2.31 -14.75 10.72
N ILE A 28 -2.13 -14.37 12.00
CA ILE A 28 -2.29 -15.28 13.15
C ILE A 28 -3.68 -15.90 13.14
N LYS A 29 -4.74 -15.06 13.12
CA LYS A 29 -6.13 -15.52 13.10
C LYS A 29 -6.41 -16.41 11.89
N ALA A 30 -5.94 -16.01 10.71
CA ALA A 30 -6.17 -16.76 9.48
C ALA A 30 -5.45 -18.11 9.44
N TYR A 31 -4.24 -18.19 9.97
CA TYR A 31 -3.46 -19.44 10.02
C TYR A 31 -4.03 -20.38 11.07
N ALA A 32 -4.29 -19.88 12.28
CA ALA A 32 -4.86 -20.69 13.37
C ALA A 32 -6.20 -21.34 12.94
N SER A 33 -7.08 -20.57 12.29
CA SER A 33 -8.35 -21.10 11.78
C SER A 33 -8.15 -22.21 10.76
N LYS A 34 -7.21 -22.07 9.82
CA LYS A 34 -6.96 -23.05 8.75
C LYS A 34 -6.21 -24.29 9.25
N GLN A 35 -5.30 -24.11 10.21
CA GLN A 35 -4.61 -25.21 10.87
C GLN A 35 -5.59 -26.05 11.68
N ARG A 36 -6.50 -25.41 12.43
CA ARG A 36 -7.57 -26.11 13.16
C ARG A 36 -8.46 -26.94 12.23
N ASP A 37 -8.84 -26.37 11.09
CA ASP A 37 -9.62 -27.04 10.05
C ASP A 37 -8.91 -28.31 9.54
N CYS A 38 -7.61 -28.22 9.25
CA CYS A 38 -6.80 -29.36 8.82
C CYS A 38 -6.68 -30.43 9.90
N LYS A 39 -6.46 -30.03 11.15
CA LYS A 39 -6.35 -30.94 12.30
C LYS A 39 -7.64 -31.71 12.54
N GLN A 40 -8.78 -31.01 12.52
CA GLN A 40 -10.09 -31.62 12.65
C GLN A 40 -10.34 -32.65 11.54
N TRP A 41 -10.07 -32.29 10.28
CA TRP A 41 -10.19 -33.23 9.17
C TRP A 41 -9.28 -34.46 9.32
N CYS A 42 -8.04 -34.30 9.81
CA CYS A 42 -7.15 -35.43 10.08
C CYS A 42 -7.74 -36.39 11.13
N GLN A 43 -8.39 -35.86 12.17
CA GLN A 43 -9.05 -36.64 13.21
C GLN A 43 -10.26 -37.41 12.65
N GLU A 44 -11.07 -36.75 11.81
CA GLU A 44 -12.23 -37.36 11.15
C GLU A 44 -11.83 -38.52 10.21
N LYS A 45 -10.72 -38.35 9.46
CA LYS A 45 -10.18 -39.39 8.57
C LYS A 45 -9.40 -40.50 9.29
N LYS A 46 -9.11 -40.34 10.60
CA LYS A 46 -8.40 -41.32 11.45
C LYS A 46 -7.04 -41.76 10.88
N PHE A 47 -6.23 -40.81 10.39
CA PHE A 47 -4.87 -41.13 9.93
C PHE A 47 -4.01 -41.70 11.07
N ALA A 48 -3.23 -42.75 10.78
CA ALA A 48 -2.38 -43.41 11.77
C ALA A 48 -1.29 -42.50 12.33
N ASP A 49 -0.75 -41.60 11.51
CA ASP A 49 0.20 -40.55 11.88
C ASP A 49 -0.48 -39.25 12.35
N GLY A 50 -1.80 -39.27 12.54
CA GLY A 50 -2.59 -38.15 13.07
C GLY A 50 -2.43 -36.86 12.27
N GLU A 51 -2.05 -35.79 12.97
CA GLU A 51 -1.94 -34.42 12.43
C GLU A 51 -0.62 -34.16 11.67
N ILE A 52 0.24 -35.17 11.49
CA ILE A 52 1.52 -35.02 10.79
C ILE A 52 1.28 -34.62 9.33
N VAL A 53 1.87 -33.50 8.91
CA VAL A 53 1.67 -32.94 7.57
C VAL A 53 2.65 -33.56 6.58
N SER A 54 2.15 -33.98 5.42
CA SER A 54 2.95 -34.42 4.28
C SER A 54 2.41 -33.81 2.97
N ASP A 55 3.18 -33.88 1.88
CA ASP A 55 2.74 -33.44 0.55
C ASP A 55 1.45 -34.16 0.11
N SER A 56 1.40 -35.48 0.26
CA SER A 56 0.22 -36.29 -0.08
C SER A 56 -0.99 -35.94 0.78
N LYS A 57 -0.81 -35.79 2.10
CA LYS A 57 -1.90 -35.45 3.02
C LYS A 57 -2.42 -34.04 2.79
N LEU A 58 -1.54 -33.07 2.53
CA LEU A 58 -1.96 -31.70 2.20
C LEU A 58 -2.70 -31.68 0.85
N SER A 59 -2.19 -32.36 -0.17
CA SER A 59 -2.90 -32.46 -1.46
C SER A 59 -4.29 -33.07 -1.29
N PHE A 60 -4.40 -34.16 -0.52
CA PHE A 60 -5.66 -34.83 -0.27
C PHE A 60 -6.63 -33.95 0.55
N PHE A 61 -6.14 -33.28 1.59
CA PHE A 61 -6.92 -32.31 2.36
C PHE A 61 -7.52 -31.19 1.49
N LEU A 62 -6.73 -30.69 0.53
CA LEU A 62 -7.20 -29.62 -0.35
C LEU A 62 -8.33 -30.09 -1.26
N ASP A 63 -8.22 -31.29 -1.82
CA ASP A 63 -9.18 -31.86 -2.75
C ASP A 63 -10.46 -32.36 -2.05
N ASP A 64 -10.30 -33.23 -1.06
CA ASP A 64 -11.39 -33.93 -0.36
C ASP A 64 -12.21 -33.00 0.54
N HIS A 65 -11.56 -32.04 1.22
CA HIS A 65 -12.24 -31.20 2.22
C HIS A 65 -12.37 -29.74 1.79
N VAL A 66 -11.26 -29.10 1.43
CA VAL A 66 -11.26 -27.65 1.19
C VAL A 66 -12.05 -27.28 -0.06
N MET A 67 -11.86 -28.02 -1.15
CA MET A 67 -12.58 -27.79 -2.42
C MET A 67 -14.05 -28.19 -2.32
N ALA A 68 -14.33 -29.40 -1.81
CA ALA A 68 -15.70 -29.88 -1.64
C ALA A 68 -16.56 -28.96 -0.76
N ARG A 69 -15.99 -28.40 0.31
CA ARG A 69 -16.72 -27.49 1.19
C ARG A 69 -16.99 -26.12 0.56
N GLY A 70 -16.07 -25.60 -0.25
CA GLY A 70 -16.16 -24.25 -0.81
C GLY A 70 -16.11 -23.14 0.25
N ARG A 71 -16.76 -22.00 -0.04
CA ARG A 71 -16.84 -20.83 0.84
C ARG A 71 -17.73 -21.10 2.06
N LYS A 72 -17.21 -20.85 3.27
CA LYS A 72 -17.95 -21.08 4.53
C LYS A 72 -19.20 -20.21 4.72
N LYS A 73 -19.22 -19.00 4.16
CA LYS A 73 -20.27 -17.99 4.41
C LYS A 73 -21.16 -17.71 3.19
N GLN A 74 -20.98 -18.43 2.09
CA GLN A 74 -21.71 -18.20 0.85
C GLN A 74 -22.06 -19.54 0.21
N ARG A 75 -23.34 -19.69 -0.09
CA ARG A 75 -23.89 -20.76 -0.93
C ARG A 75 -24.39 -20.14 -2.23
N ALA A 76 -24.41 -20.93 -3.29
CA ALA A 76 -25.12 -20.54 -4.51
C ALA A 76 -26.64 -20.56 -4.25
N GLU A 77 -27.41 -19.99 -5.17
CA GLU A 77 -28.87 -19.92 -5.05
C GLU A 77 -29.52 -21.31 -4.94
N ASP A 78 -28.90 -22.32 -5.55
CA ASP A 78 -29.27 -23.74 -5.49
C ASP A 78 -28.78 -24.46 -4.20
N GLY A 79 -28.17 -23.74 -3.26
CA GLY A 79 -27.59 -24.28 -2.03
C GLY A 79 -26.22 -24.95 -2.19
N SER A 80 -25.69 -25.05 -3.42
CA SER A 80 -24.40 -25.70 -3.67
C SER A 80 -23.21 -24.88 -3.10
N PRO A 81 -22.07 -25.54 -2.80
CA PRO A 81 -20.87 -24.85 -2.35
C PRO A 81 -20.31 -23.88 -3.40
N VAL A 82 -20.15 -22.61 -3.04
CA VAL A 82 -19.44 -21.67 -3.90
C VAL A 82 -17.94 -22.00 -3.87
N PRO A 83 -17.27 -22.21 -5.02
CA PRO A 83 -15.86 -22.55 -5.05
C PRO A 83 -14.95 -21.50 -4.39
N LEU A 84 -13.86 -21.97 -3.77
CA LEU A 84 -12.83 -21.09 -3.24
C LEU A 84 -11.94 -20.51 -4.34
N GLY A 85 -11.49 -19.27 -4.13
CA GLY A 85 -10.48 -18.66 -4.99
C GLY A 85 -9.08 -19.25 -4.77
N LYS A 86 -8.20 -19.13 -5.78
CA LYS A 86 -6.81 -19.60 -5.75
C LYS A 86 -6.07 -19.08 -4.52
N GLU A 87 -6.25 -17.80 -4.20
CA GLU A 87 -5.60 -17.14 -3.07
C GLU A 87 -6.04 -17.70 -1.73
N SER A 88 -7.31 -18.12 -1.61
CA SER A 88 -7.84 -18.78 -0.41
C SER A 88 -7.24 -20.18 -0.25
N ILE A 89 -7.10 -20.92 -1.34
CA ILE A 89 -6.45 -22.25 -1.36
C ILE A 89 -4.97 -22.13 -1.03
N LEU A 90 -4.26 -21.17 -1.64
CA LEU A 90 -2.88 -20.86 -1.31
C LEU A 90 -2.71 -20.44 0.16
N ALA A 91 -3.70 -19.77 0.76
CA ALA A 91 -3.68 -19.45 2.18
C ALA A 91 -3.80 -20.71 3.06
N TYR A 92 -4.51 -21.76 2.63
CA TYR A 92 -4.47 -23.07 3.27
C TYR A 92 -3.11 -23.73 3.13
N VAL A 93 -2.56 -23.77 1.91
CA VAL A 93 -1.21 -24.32 1.67
C VAL A 93 -0.17 -23.64 2.58
N LYS A 94 -0.19 -22.30 2.67
CA LYS A 94 0.73 -21.55 3.54
C LYS A 94 0.53 -21.86 5.02
N ALA A 95 -0.72 -21.88 5.50
CA ALA A 95 -1.02 -22.15 6.90
C ALA A 95 -0.65 -23.59 7.31
N VAL A 96 -0.88 -24.57 6.44
CA VAL A 96 -0.54 -25.98 6.72
C VAL A 96 0.96 -26.24 6.53
N SER A 97 1.62 -25.57 5.58
CA SER A 97 3.09 -25.60 5.47
C SER A 97 3.76 -24.98 6.71
N ASP A 98 3.15 -23.96 7.30
CA ASP A 98 3.62 -23.38 8.57
C ASP A 98 3.48 -24.36 9.75
N LEU A 99 2.39 -25.14 9.78
CA LEU A 99 2.22 -26.23 10.74
C LEU A 99 3.30 -27.30 10.53
N TYR A 100 3.57 -27.70 9.29
CA TYR A 100 4.68 -28.60 8.95
C TYR A 100 6.02 -28.08 9.43
N ASN A 101 6.36 -26.81 9.18
CA ASN A 101 7.63 -26.22 9.63
C ASN A 101 7.76 -26.28 11.15
N THR A 102 6.66 -26.04 11.89
CA THR A 102 6.64 -26.22 13.35
C THR A 102 6.94 -27.68 13.71
N GLN A 103 6.25 -28.65 13.09
CA GLN A 103 6.47 -30.07 13.38
C GLN A 103 7.89 -30.54 13.03
N LYS A 104 8.48 -30.01 11.94
CA LYS A 104 9.84 -30.32 11.50
C LYS A 104 10.89 -29.75 12.46
N ALA A 105 10.73 -28.49 12.89
CA ALA A 105 11.61 -27.86 13.89
C ALA A 105 11.58 -28.59 15.24
N LEU A 106 10.42 -29.15 15.61
CA LEU A 106 10.27 -29.97 16.81
C LEU A 106 10.69 -31.45 16.63
N LYS A 107 11.20 -31.82 15.44
CA LYS A 107 11.61 -33.18 15.08
C LYS A 107 10.50 -34.24 15.20
N ILE A 108 9.24 -33.82 15.13
CA ILE A 108 8.07 -34.72 15.19
C ILE A 108 7.71 -35.23 13.78
N ASN A 109 8.09 -34.50 12.72
CA ASN A 109 7.74 -34.83 11.34
C ASN A 109 8.98 -35.23 10.52
N SER A 110 9.00 -36.48 10.05
CA SER A 110 10.08 -37.04 9.23
C SER A 110 9.93 -36.75 7.74
N ASN A 111 8.75 -36.34 7.25
CA ASN A 111 8.50 -36.10 5.82
C ASN A 111 9.42 -35.02 5.23
N GLU A 112 9.75 -35.14 3.95
CA GLU A 112 10.67 -34.24 3.23
C GLU A 112 10.09 -32.84 3.01
N ALA A 113 8.80 -32.74 2.67
CA ALA A 113 8.14 -31.47 2.41
C ALA A 113 6.62 -31.55 2.63
N ALA A 114 6.03 -30.43 3.05
CA ALA A 114 4.58 -30.23 2.98
C ALA A 114 4.08 -29.75 1.61
N ARG A 115 4.93 -29.07 0.83
CA ARG A 115 4.60 -28.54 -0.51
C ARG A 115 5.56 -29.13 -1.56
N GLY A 116 5.38 -30.41 -1.82
CA GLY A 116 6.11 -31.19 -2.82
C GLY A 116 5.42 -31.22 -4.19
N PRO A 117 5.74 -32.21 -5.03
CA PRO A 117 5.21 -32.34 -6.39
C PRO A 117 3.68 -32.43 -6.46
N LEU A 118 3.02 -33.09 -5.50
CA LEU A 118 1.56 -33.29 -5.53
C LEU A 118 0.82 -31.98 -5.31
N VAL A 119 1.18 -31.22 -4.27
CA VAL A 119 0.55 -29.91 -4.02
C VAL A 119 0.82 -28.93 -5.17
N ARG A 120 2.01 -28.98 -5.80
CA ARG A 120 2.30 -28.14 -6.98
C ARG A 120 1.39 -28.53 -8.16
N THR A 121 1.32 -29.82 -8.47
CA THR A 121 0.49 -30.34 -9.57
C THR A 121 -0.99 -30.05 -9.34
N PHE A 122 -1.48 -30.18 -8.10
CA PHE A 122 -2.84 -29.80 -7.72
C PHE A 122 -3.12 -28.32 -8.01
N LEU A 123 -2.22 -27.41 -7.61
CA LEU A 123 -2.38 -25.97 -7.84
C LEU A 123 -2.36 -25.63 -9.35
N ASP A 124 -1.52 -26.30 -10.13
CA ASP A 124 -1.41 -26.10 -11.58
C ASP A 124 -2.68 -26.60 -12.31
N ASN A 125 -3.20 -27.75 -11.92
CA ASN A 125 -4.45 -28.30 -12.46
C ASN A 125 -5.63 -27.39 -12.12
N LEU A 126 -5.69 -26.87 -10.90
CA LEU A 126 -6.72 -25.91 -10.49
C LEU A 126 -6.69 -24.64 -11.36
N GLU A 127 -5.52 -24.15 -11.72
CA GLU A 127 -5.35 -22.99 -12.59
C GLU A 127 -5.79 -23.27 -14.03
N LYS A 128 -5.41 -24.43 -14.58
CA LYS A 128 -5.85 -24.89 -15.90
C LYS A 128 -7.37 -25.05 -15.97
N THR A 129 -7.97 -25.74 -15.00
CA THR A 129 -9.42 -25.97 -14.93
C THR A 129 -10.18 -24.68 -14.77
N LYS A 130 -9.73 -23.77 -13.89
CA LYS A 130 -10.35 -22.46 -13.73
C LYS A 130 -10.31 -21.67 -15.05
N THR A 131 -9.19 -21.69 -15.76
CA THR A 131 -9.07 -20.99 -17.06
C THR A 131 -10.05 -21.54 -18.10
N LYS A 132 -10.24 -22.87 -18.15
CA LYS A 132 -11.26 -23.51 -18.99
C LYS A 132 -12.68 -23.11 -18.57
N GLN A 133 -12.99 -23.14 -17.27
CA GLN A 133 -14.29 -22.75 -16.72
C GLN A 133 -14.63 -21.29 -17.03
N LYS A 134 -13.66 -20.36 -16.86
CA LYS A 134 -13.87 -18.96 -17.22
C LYS A 134 -14.28 -18.78 -18.68
N ARG A 135 -13.66 -19.56 -19.58
CA ARG A 135 -14.01 -19.54 -21.01
C ARG A 135 -15.39 -20.13 -21.28
N ALA A 136 -15.73 -21.26 -20.64
CA ALA A 136 -17.03 -21.91 -20.78
C ALA A 136 -18.18 -21.06 -20.21
N ASN A 137 -17.93 -20.34 -19.12
CA ASN A 137 -18.92 -19.50 -18.44
C ASN A 137 -19.05 -18.10 -19.04
N PHE A 138 -18.39 -17.83 -20.17
CA PHE A 138 -18.35 -16.52 -20.82
C PHE A 138 -18.00 -15.38 -19.85
N GLU A 139 -17.11 -15.63 -18.88
CA GLU A 139 -16.65 -14.58 -17.97
C GLU A 139 -16.03 -13.42 -18.79
N ASP A 140 -16.33 -12.20 -18.36
CA ASP A 140 -15.80 -10.98 -18.98
C ASP A 140 -14.28 -11.07 -19.15
N ARG A 141 -13.87 -11.18 -20.42
CA ARG A 141 -12.48 -11.38 -20.84
C ARG A 141 -11.66 -10.11 -20.70
N GLY A 142 -12.28 -8.95 -20.51
CA GLY A 142 -11.62 -7.69 -20.21
C GLY A 142 -11.12 -7.61 -18.76
N LYS A 143 -11.68 -8.40 -17.83
CA LYS A 143 -11.26 -8.38 -16.42
C LYS A 143 -9.81 -8.79 -16.26
N ASN A 144 -9.07 -8.05 -15.44
CA ASN A 144 -7.64 -8.22 -15.20
C ASN A 144 -6.75 -8.09 -16.46
N THR A 145 -7.26 -7.56 -17.58
CA THR A 145 -6.46 -7.28 -18.78
C THR A 145 -5.98 -5.84 -18.83
N LEU A 146 -5.24 -5.45 -19.88
CA LEU A 146 -4.70 -4.08 -20.02
C LEU A 146 -5.76 -2.99 -19.90
N ASN A 147 -7.00 -3.27 -20.30
CA ASN A 147 -8.11 -2.30 -20.31
C ASN A 147 -8.89 -2.20 -18.99
N ASP A 148 -8.55 -3.02 -17.98
CA ASP A 148 -9.21 -2.98 -16.68
C ASP A 148 -8.50 -1.99 -15.74
N GLY A 149 -8.84 -0.71 -15.90
CA GLY A 149 -8.25 0.45 -15.23
C GLY A 149 -8.92 1.74 -15.70
N TYR A 150 -8.17 2.84 -15.74
CA TYR A 150 -8.62 4.11 -16.31
C TYR A 150 -7.54 4.73 -17.22
N THR A 151 -7.97 5.52 -18.19
CA THR A 151 -7.08 6.29 -19.09
C THR A 151 -6.61 7.59 -18.45
N LYS A 152 -5.74 8.33 -19.13
CA LYS A 152 -5.27 9.65 -18.66
C LYS A 152 -6.40 10.67 -18.68
N GLU A 153 -7.28 10.60 -19.67
CA GLU A 153 -8.46 11.46 -19.82
C GLU A 153 -9.47 11.17 -18.70
N GLU A 154 -9.67 9.89 -18.37
CA GLU A 154 -10.52 9.48 -17.25
C GLU A 154 -9.93 9.89 -15.89
N LEU A 155 -8.60 9.80 -15.71
CA LEU A 155 -7.91 10.32 -14.53
C LEU A 155 -8.20 11.81 -14.32
N MET A 156 -8.20 12.61 -15.38
CA MET A 156 -8.59 14.02 -15.34
C MET A 156 -10.04 14.19 -14.87
N LYS A 157 -10.98 13.46 -15.48
CA LYS A 157 -12.41 13.51 -15.11
C LYS A 157 -12.65 13.08 -13.65
N ILE A 158 -11.93 12.07 -13.15
CA ILE A 158 -12.01 11.66 -11.74
C ILE A 158 -11.55 12.79 -10.82
N SER A 159 -10.45 13.46 -11.17
CA SER A 159 -9.96 14.58 -10.37
C SER A 159 -10.94 15.76 -10.38
N GLN A 160 -11.48 16.10 -11.55
CA GLN A 160 -12.50 17.14 -11.72
C GLN A 160 -13.81 16.80 -11.00
N TYR A 161 -14.20 15.53 -10.94
CA TYR A 161 -15.35 15.09 -10.15
C TYR A 161 -15.21 15.48 -8.67
N PHE A 162 -14.03 15.24 -8.08
CA PHE A 162 -13.79 15.60 -6.69
C PHE A 162 -13.76 17.11 -6.45
N ILE A 163 -13.16 17.89 -7.36
CA ILE A 163 -13.11 19.36 -7.22
C ILE A 163 -14.49 19.97 -7.48
N ASN A 164 -15.10 19.67 -8.62
CA ASN A 164 -16.23 20.43 -9.13
C ASN A 164 -17.57 19.92 -8.60
N GLN A 165 -17.73 18.60 -8.44
CA GLN A 165 -19.01 18.02 -8.02
C GLN A 165 -19.08 17.77 -6.52
N LYS A 166 -18.04 17.20 -5.91
CA LYS A 166 -18.03 17.08 -4.44
C LYS A 166 -17.81 18.44 -3.78
N ASN A 167 -16.80 19.17 -4.25
CA ASN A 167 -16.50 20.55 -3.86
C ASN A 167 -16.59 20.83 -2.36
N ASP A 168 -16.11 19.89 -1.55
CA ASP A 168 -16.06 19.98 -0.10
C ASP A 168 -14.69 19.50 0.41
N ILE A 169 -14.46 19.65 1.71
CA ILE A 169 -13.17 19.30 2.32
C ILE A 169 -12.89 17.80 2.20
N ASN A 170 -13.94 16.97 2.27
CA ASN A 170 -13.84 15.53 1.99
C ASN A 170 -13.47 15.27 0.53
N GLY A 171 -14.00 16.02 -0.43
CA GLY A 171 -13.63 15.99 -1.84
C GLY A 171 -12.16 16.29 -2.05
N SER A 172 -11.61 17.30 -1.36
CA SER A 172 -10.18 17.59 -1.33
C SER A 172 -9.34 16.43 -0.78
N ARG A 173 -9.76 15.83 0.36
CA ARG A 173 -9.13 14.62 0.92
C ARG A 173 -9.14 13.46 -0.08
N ASP A 174 -10.30 13.20 -0.65
CA ASP A 174 -10.56 12.04 -1.51
C ASP A 174 -9.78 12.17 -2.82
N ARG A 175 -9.72 13.38 -3.39
CA ARG A 175 -8.87 13.72 -4.52
C ARG A 175 -7.40 13.47 -4.22
N LEU A 176 -6.89 14.00 -3.10
CA LEU A 176 -5.52 13.77 -2.68
C LEU A 176 -5.24 12.27 -2.54
N CYS A 177 -6.14 11.54 -1.89
CA CYS A 177 -5.99 10.10 -1.67
C CYS A 177 -5.87 9.35 -3.00
N PHE A 178 -6.69 9.72 -3.98
CA PHE A 178 -6.65 9.15 -5.32
C PHE A 178 -5.35 9.48 -6.06
N LEU A 179 -4.94 10.75 -6.05
CA LEU A 179 -3.77 11.23 -6.77
C LEU A 179 -2.46 10.73 -6.16
N ILE A 180 -2.31 10.70 -4.84
CA ILE A 180 -1.14 10.08 -4.18
C ILE A 180 -1.11 8.58 -4.46
N SER A 181 -2.25 7.88 -4.39
CA SER A 181 -2.30 6.45 -4.68
C SER A 181 -1.93 6.14 -6.14
N HIS A 182 -2.26 7.05 -7.07
CA HIS A 182 -1.83 6.99 -8.46
C HIS A 182 -0.33 7.29 -8.61
N ALA A 183 0.15 8.42 -8.11
CA ALA A 183 1.52 8.88 -8.31
C ALA A 183 2.56 7.98 -7.63
N MET A 184 2.26 7.51 -6.41
CA MET A 184 3.17 6.69 -5.60
C MET A 184 2.89 5.19 -5.72
N LEU A 185 1.92 4.76 -6.55
CA LEU A 185 1.49 3.36 -6.69
C LEU A 185 1.10 2.69 -5.35
N CYS A 186 0.54 3.46 -4.43
CA CYS A 186 0.19 2.97 -3.10
C CYS A 186 -0.94 1.94 -3.18
N ARG A 187 -0.88 0.96 -2.27
CA ARG A 187 -2.06 0.13 -1.96
C ARG A 187 -2.91 0.90 -0.95
N SER A 188 -4.20 0.59 -0.87
CA SER A 188 -5.11 1.16 0.12
C SER A 188 -4.52 1.22 1.53
N GLN A 189 -4.01 0.09 2.04
CA GLN A 189 -3.43 0.06 3.39
C GLN A 189 -2.25 1.02 3.56
N THR A 190 -1.40 1.15 2.54
CA THR A 190 -0.26 2.06 2.56
C THR A 190 -0.73 3.51 2.51
N ALA A 191 -1.59 3.86 1.54
CA ALA A 191 -2.09 5.22 1.40
C ALA A 191 -2.83 5.70 2.65
N LEU A 192 -3.76 4.89 3.15
CA LEU A 192 -4.59 5.24 4.31
C LEU A 192 -3.79 5.25 5.62
N GLY A 193 -2.67 4.53 5.69
CA GLY A 193 -1.81 4.51 6.87
C GLY A 193 -0.78 5.64 6.92
N LEU A 194 -0.66 6.49 5.88
CA LEU A 194 0.31 7.58 5.88
C LEU A 194 0.02 8.57 7.01
N GLN A 195 1.06 8.94 7.74
CA GLN A 195 1.06 9.94 8.79
C GLN A 195 1.90 11.15 8.37
N PHE A 196 1.72 12.29 9.05
CA PHE A 196 2.53 13.48 8.81
C PHE A 196 4.05 13.24 8.93
N PRO A 197 4.59 12.52 9.94
CA PRO A 197 6.02 12.24 10.01
C PRO A 197 6.58 11.40 8.85
N ASP A 198 5.72 10.72 8.08
CA ASP A 198 6.16 9.96 6.91
C ASP A 198 6.47 10.87 5.71
N LEU A 199 5.99 12.11 5.71
CA LEU A 199 6.03 13.02 4.56
C LEU A 199 7.15 14.06 4.67
N PHE A 200 7.92 14.20 3.60
CA PHE A 200 8.97 15.20 3.50
C PHE A 200 9.22 15.60 2.04
N ALA A 201 10.03 16.64 1.84
CA ALA A 201 10.39 17.15 0.52
C ALA A 201 11.88 16.89 0.24
N ILE A 202 12.21 16.43 -0.97
CA ILE A 202 13.57 16.34 -1.48
C ILE A 202 13.67 17.15 -2.77
N THR A 203 14.75 17.92 -2.93
CA THR A 203 15.07 18.54 -4.23
C THR A 203 15.75 17.51 -5.13
N LEU A 204 15.17 17.27 -6.31
CA LEU A 204 15.77 16.47 -7.36
C LEU A 204 16.64 17.39 -8.22
N GLU A 205 17.95 17.29 -8.05
CA GLU A 205 18.92 18.08 -8.80
C GLU A 205 19.00 17.62 -10.26
N ASN A 206 19.47 18.52 -11.13
CA ASN A 206 19.75 18.23 -12.55
C ASN A 206 18.56 17.62 -13.30
N GLN A 207 17.34 18.09 -13.02
CA GLN A 207 16.12 17.63 -13.70
C GLN A 207 15.66 18.56 -14.82
N GLY A 208 16.05 19.84 -14.79
CA GLY A 208 15.69 20.85 -15.77
C GLY A 208 15.83 22.27 -15.20
N ILE A 209 15.20 23.23 -15.87
CA ILE A 209 15.35 24.67 -15.58
C ILE A 209 14.71 25.05 -14.25
N THR A 210 13.48 24.58 -14.00
CA THR A 210 12.76 24.88 -12.76
C THR A 210 13.17 23.92 -11.66
N LYS A 211 13.26 24.40 -10.41
CA LYS A 211 13.54 23.56 -9.24
C LYS A 211 12.53 22.41 -9.16
N CYS A 212 13.02 21.18 -9.18
CA CYS A 212 12.19 19.98 -9.09
C CYS A 212 12.15 19.52 -7.63
N ILE A 213 11.02 19.72 -6.95
CA ILE A 213 10.84 19.27 -5.57
C ILE A 213 9.92 18.06 -5.59
N SER A 214 10.40 16.94 -5.05
CA SER A 214 9.65 15.73 -4.85
C SER A 214 9.03 15.71 -3.46
N LEU A 215 7.71 15.53 -3.40
CA LEU A 215 7.03 15.01 -2.23
C LEU A 215 7.41 13.54 -2.07
N VAL A 216 7.91 13.16 -0.91
CA VAL A 216 8.33 11.81 -0.59
C VAL A 216 7.56 11.30 0.63
N ALA A 217 7.14 10.05 0.56
CA ALA A 217 6.56 9.31 1.67
C ALA A 217 7.49 8.15 2.05
N ALA A 218 7.99 8.14 3.28
CA ALA A 218 8.69 7.00 3.87
C ALA A 218 7.66 5.94 4.29
N ILE A 219 7.76 4.74 3.74
CA ILE A 219 6.82 3.64 3.94
C ILE A 219 7.58 2.51 4.62
N SER A 220 7.45 2.44 5.95
CA SER A 220 7.99 1.36 6.78
C SER A 220 6.96 0.27 7.10
N PHE A 221 5.72 0.44 6.63
CA PHE A 221 4.59 -0.42 6.95
C PHE A 221 3.85 -0.92 5.70
N GLY A 222 3.18 -2.06 5.85
CA GLY A 222 2.28 -2.62 4.84
C GLY A 222 2.38 -4.13 4.71
N LYS A 223 1.40 -4.73 4.03
CA LYS A 223 1.26 -6.20 3.91
C LYS A 223 2.52 -6.93 3.43
N THR A 224 3.33 -6.31 2.57
CA THR A 224 4.55 -6.91 2.00
C THR A 224 5.83 -6.51 2.71
N ASN A 225 5.77 -5.57 3.65
CA ASN A 225 6.91 -5.06 4.38
C ASN A 225 6.85 -5.50 5.84
N GLN A 226 7.15 -6.79 6.09
CA GLN A 226 7.09 -7.38 7.43
C GLN A 226 8.34 -7.12 8.27
N HIS A 227 9.40 -6.59 7.67
CA HIS A 227 10.70 -6.37 8.29
C HIS A 227 10.98 -4.89 8.56
N GLY A 228 10.00 -4.00 8.37
CA GLY A 228 10.17 -2.56 8.60
C GLY A 228 11.18 -1.89 7.67
N LYS A 229 11.46 -2.49 6.50
CA LYS A 229 12.41 -1.91 5.54
C LYS A 229 11.86 -0.56 5.07
N ILE A 230 12.63 0.50 5.13
CA ILE A 230 12.16 1.78 4.60
C ILE A 230 12.05 1.68 3.08
N GLU A 231 10.85 1.86 2.56
CA GLU A 231 10.58 2.03 1.13
C GLU A 231 10.12 3.47 0.88
N TYR A 232 10.31 4.00 -0.32
CA TYR A 232 9.87 5.35 -0.65
C TYR A 232 8.76 5.36 -1.71
N GLY A 233 7.74 6.19 -1.47
CA GLY A 233 6.84 6.70 -2.50
C GLY A 233 7.27 8.12 -2.87
N SER A 234 7.24 8.48 -4.15
CA SER A 234 7.57 9.84 -4.58
C SER A 234 6.55 10.39 -5.56
N SER A 235 6.39 11.71 -5.55
CA SER A 235 5.59 12.46 -6.50
C SER A 235 6.17 13.87 -6.65
N ILE A 236 6.19 14.38 -7.87
CA ILE A 236 6.55 15.78 -8.14
C ILE A 236 5.31 16.59 -8.54
N HIS A 237 5.47 17.89 -8.72
CA HIS A 237 4.40 18.74 -9.26
C HIS A 237 3.98 18.25 -10.64
N HIS A 238 2.71 17.97 -10.84
CA HIS A 238 2.21 17.53 -12.14
C HIS A 238 2.13 18.70 -13.12
N LYS A 239 2.40 18.49 -14.42
CA LYS A 239 2.32 19.55 -15.45
C LYS A 239 0.95 20.26 -15.46
N GLN A 240 -0.12 19.48 -15.38
CA GLN A 240 -1.50 19.97 -15.18
C GLN A 240 -1.85 20.08 -13.69
N VAL A 241 -2.48 21.17 -13.28
CA VAL A 241 -2.79 21.52 -11.88
C VAL A 241 -3.79 20.54 -11.27
N GLU A 242 -4.79 20.15 -12.04
CA GLU A 242 -5.87 19.25 -11.67
C GLU A 242 -5.36 17.83 -11.39
N LEU A 243 -4.20 17.45 -11.91
CA LEU A 243 -3.59 16.14 -11.63
C LEU A 243 -2.42 16.23 -10.63
N CYS A 244 -2.16 17.41 -10.08
CA CYS A 244 -1.06 17.63 -9.14
C CYS A 244 -1.42 17.11 -7.75
N SER A 245 -0.86 15.96 -7.38
CA SER A 245 -0.95 15.39 -6.02
C SER A 245 -0.31 16.32 -4.97
N VAL A 246 0.78 17.03 -5.30
CA VAL A 246 1.44 17.98 -4.39
C VAL A 246 0.56 19.21 -4.15
N GLY A 247 -0.08 19.73 -5.20
CA GLY A 247 -1.07 20.80 -5.09
C GLY A 247 -2.33 20.34 -4.35
N ALA A 248 -2.78 19.10 -4.57
CA ALA A 248 -3.87 18.51 -3.80
C ALA A 248 -3.52 18.38 -2.30
N LEU A 249 -2.25 18.10 -1.97
CA LEU A 249 -1.79 18.04 -0.58
C LEU A 249 -1.83 19.43 0.05
N ALA A 250 -1.31 20.43 -0.65
CA ALA A 250 -1.32 21.81 -0.19
C ALA A 250 -2.75 22.30 0.07
N LEU A 251 -3.66 22.11 -0.90
CA LEU A 251 -5.06 22.49 -0.78
C LEU A 251 -5.75 21.78 0.39
N TYR A 252 -5.55 20.48 0.53
CA TYR A 252 -6.20 19.70 1.58
C TYR A 252 -5.69 20.05 2.98
N LEU A 253 -4.37 20.22 3.17
CA LEU A 253 -3.82 20.65 4.46
C LEU A 253 -4.26 22.07 4.82
N PHE A 254 -4.33 22.97 3.82
CA PHE A 254 -4.93 24.29 4.00
C PHE A 254 -6.38 24.17 4.47
N SER A 255 -7.18 23.30 3.83
CA SER A 255 -8.56 23.10 4.26
C SER A 255 -8.69 22.53 5.67
N ARG A 256 -7.81 21.62 6.09
CA ARG A 256 -7.81 21.10 7.48
C ARG A 256 -7.57 22.21 8.50
N PHE A 257 -6.49 22.96 8.33
CA PHE A 257 -6.07 23.93 9.36
C PHE A 257 -6.93 25.21 9.37
N TYR A 258 -7.41 25.66 8.22
CA TYR A 258 -8.15 26.92 8.13
C TYR A 258 -9.67 26.75 8.08
N PHE A 259 -10.18 25.81 7.29
CA PHE A 259 -11.64 25.65 7.12
C PHE A 259 -12.25 24.71 8.15
N GLU A 260 -11.56 23.64 8.55
CA GLU A 260 -12.02 22.77 9.66
C GLU A 260 -11.54 23.25 11.02
N ASN A 261 -10.74 24.33 11.07
CA ASN A 261 -10.11 24.87 12.27
C ASN A 261 -9.38 23.77 13.08
N GLU A 262 -8.74 22.84 12.37
CA GLU A 262 -7.94 21.79 13.00
C GLU A 262 -6.66 22.40 13.59
N GLU A 263 -6.35 22.04 14.83
CA GLU A 263 -5.13 22.50 15.50
C GLU A 263 -3.89 22.14 14.69
N PHE A 264 -2.99 23.10 14.56
CA PHE A 264 -1.70 22.87 13.92
C PHE A 264 -0.87 21.89 14.77
N PRO A 265 -0.09 20.97 14.17
CA PRO A 265 0.66 19.98 14.93
C PRO A 265 1.61 20.59 15.96
N ASP A 266 1.62 20.01 17.16
CA ASP A 266 2.56 20.36 18.23
C ASP A 266 3.84 19.52 18.08
N PHE A 267 4.94 20.20 17.78
CA PHE A 267 6.25 19.56 17.57
C PHE A 267 7.12 19.51 18.84
N SER A 268 6.59 19.89 20.01
CA SER A 268 7.36 19.88 21.27
C SER A 268 7.83 18.46 21.63
N GLU A 269 6.95 17.47 21.47
CA GLU A 269 7.27 16.04 21.65
C GLU A 269 6.72 15.20 20.50
N ARG A 270 7.45 14.15 20.08
CA ARG A 270 7.02 13.27 18.98
C ARG A 270 5.62 12.67 19.20
N LYS A 271 5.29 12.31 20.45
CA LYS A 271 3.98 11.73 20.83
C LYS A 271 2.79 12.65 20.54
N ASN A 272 3.02 13.96 20.41
CA ASN A 272 1.96 14.95 20.22
C ASN A 272 1.48 14.99 18.76
N TRP A 273 2.33 14.61 17.79
CA TRP A 273 2.00 14.73 16.36
C TRP A 273 2.26 13.50 15.49
N TYR A 274 3.06 12.52 15.94
CA TYR A 274 3.43 11.37 15.10
C TYR A 274 2.22 10.52 14.69
N GLU A 275 1.16 10.52 15.50
CA GLU A 275 -0.08 9.79 15.21
C GLU A 275 -1.00 10.53 14.23
N THR A 276 -0.69 11.76 13.85
CA THR A 276 -1.54 12.56 12.96
C THR A 276 -1.54 11.98 11.56
N VAL A 277 -2.69 11.47 11.14
CA VAL A 277 -2.86 10.79 9.85
C VAL A 277 -3.02 11.81 8.72
N VAL A 278 -2.53 11.44 7.53
CA VAL A 278 -2.75 12.24 6.32
C VAL A 278 -4.24 12.23 5.96
N PHE A 279 -4.87 11.06 5.86
CA PHE A 279 -6.27 10.94 5.41
C PHE A 279 -7.23 10.72 6.59
N LYS A 280 -7.53 11.79 7.32
CA LYS A 280 -8.38 11.70 8.51
C LYS A 280 -9.83 11.33 8.21
N GLY A 281 -10.41 10.56 9.13
CA GLY A 281 -11.82 10.23 9.22
C GLY A 281 -12.51 11.15 10.24
N LYS A 282 -12.79 10.61 11.43
CA LYS A 282 -13.50 11.34 12.49
C LYS A 282 -12.63 12.40 13.17
N ASP A 283 -11.35 12.11 13.36
CA ASP A 283 -10.40 12.94 14.09
C ASP A 283 -9.00 12.84 13.45
N GLN A 284 -8.09 13.72 13.88
CA GLN A 284 -6.74 13.85 13.30
C GLN A 284 -5.86 12.59 13.43
N LYS A 285 -6.19 11.65 14.32
CA LYS A 285 -5.41 10.42 14.56
C LYS A 285 -6.06 9.17 13.94
N THR A 286 -7.33 9.26 13.54
CA THR A 286 -8.08 8.14 12.98
C THR A 286 -8.18 8.27 11.46
N ALA A 287 -7.46 7.42 10.72
CA ALA A 287 -7.56 7.34 9.27
C ALA A 287 -8.92 6.82 8.77
N ILE A 288 -9.31 7.22 7.56
CA ILE A 288 -10.44 6.57 6.89
C ILE A 288 -10.14 5.08 6.64
N ILE A 289 -11.17 4.25 6.72
CA ILE A 289 -11.04 2.81 6.52
C ILE A 289 -11.16 2.40 5.04
N TYR A 290 -10.67 1.20 4.72
CA TYR A 290 -10.74 0.62 3.37
C TYR A 290 -12.14 0.69 2.73
N GLN A 291 -13.19 0.43 3.51
CA GLN A 291 -14.57 0.44 3.03
C GLN A 291 -15.02 1.85 2.60
N ALA A 292 -14.58 2.89 3.33
CA ALA A 292 -14.86 4.27 2.97
C ALA A 292 -14.13 4.64 1.67
N GLN A 293 -12.83 4.36 1.57
CA GLN A 293 -12.05 4.58 0.35
C GLN A 293 -12.66 3.86 -0.86
N HIS A 294 -13.06 2.59 -0.70
CA HIS A 294 -13.70 1.83 -1.77
C HIS A 294 -15.00 2.50 -2.24
N LYS A 295 -15.87 2.93 -1.32
CA LYS A 295 -17.12 3.64 -1.66
C LYS A 295 -16.84 4.94 -2.42
N ILE A 296 -15.84 5.70 -1.98
CA ILE A 296 -15.41 6.95 -2.62
C ILE A 296 -14.96 6.69 -4.05
N TYR A 297 -14.05 5.74 -4.26
CA TYR A 297 -13.51 5.43 -5.59
C TYR A 297 -14.59 4.85 -6.50
N PHE A 298 -15.44 3.98 -5.97
CA PHE A 298 -16.57 3.42 -6.72
C PHE A 298 -17.54 4.52 -7.17
N GLY A 299 -17.85 5.49 -6.30
CA GLY A 299 -18.69 6.64 -6.66
C GLY A 299 -18.09 7.48 -7.78
N ALA A 300 -16.79 7.80 -7.69
CA ALA A 300 -16.08 8.54 -8.73
C ALA A 300 -16.06 7.77 -10.07
N PHE A 301 -15.77 6.47 -10.04
CA PHE A 301 -15.75 5.64 -11.24
C PHE A 301 -17.14 5.53 -11.87
N LYS A 302 -18.20 5.35 -11.07
CA LYS A 302 -19.56 5.33 -11.55
C LYS A 302 -19.96 6.66 -12.21
N ASN A 303 -19.55 7.80 -11.64
CA ASN A 303 -19.83 9.12 -12.20
C ASN A 303 -19.12 9.34 -13.55
N VAL A 304 -17.87 8.89 -13.67
CA VAL A 304 -17.07 9.04 -14.90
C VAL A 304 -17.42 7.99 -15.97
N GLY A 305 -18.07 6.89 -15.59
CA GLY A 305 -18.39 5.76 -16.48
C GLY A 305 -17.26 4.72 -16.60
N ILE A 306 -16.39 4.63 -15.59
CA ILE A 306 -15.25 3.71 -15.58
C ILE A 306 -15.68 2.34 -15.06
N HIS A 307 -15.39 1.31 -15.83
CA HIS A 307 -15.63 -0.07 -15.46
C HIS A 307 -14.32 -0.76 -15.07
N THR A 308 -14.16 -1.12 -13.80
CA THR A 308 -13.01 -1.89 -13.32
C THR A 308 -13.42 -3.06 -12.45
N SER A 309 -12.70 -4.16 -12.59
CA SER A 309 -12.86 -5.36 -11.77
C SER A 309 -12.29 -5.19 -10.35
N LYS A 310 -11.39 -4.21 -10.14
CA LYS A 310 -10.71 -3.97 -8.85
C LYS A 310 -10.56 -2.49 -8.54
N VAL A 311 -11.63 -1.90 -8.00
CA VAL A 311 -11.77 -0.47 -7.69
C VAL A 311 -10.52 0.14 -7.03
N THR A 312 -10.12 -0.37 -5.86
CA THR A 312 -9.00 0.19 -5.08
C THR A 312 -7.61 -0.15 -5.62
N HIS A 313 -7.51 -1.06 -6.59
CA HIS A 313 -6.26 -1.40 -7.27
C HIS A 313 -6.11 -0.71 -8.63
N ALA A 314 -7.16 -0.05 -9.13
CA ALA A 314 -7.17 0.59 -10.43
C ALA A 314 -6.05 1.63 -10.58
N ASN A 315 -5.78 2.42 -9.52
CA ASN A 315 -4.71 3.43 -9.54
C ASN A 315 -3.36 2.85 -9.92
N ARG A 316 -2.97 1.79 -9.23
CA ARG A 316 -1.66 1.18 -9.38
C ARG A 316 -1.47 0.58 -10.77
N LYS A 317 -2.49 -0.10 -11.29
CA LYS A 317 -2.44 -0.73 -12.61
C LYS A 317 -2.44 0.31 -13.73
N SER A 318 -3.30 1.33 -13.63
CA SER A 318 -3.40 2.39 -14.62
C SER A 318 -2.11 3.22 -14.67
N ALA A 319 -1.54 3.57 -13.51
CA ALA A 319 -0.25 4.26 -13.42
C ALA A 319 0.88 3.45 -14.08
N LEU A 320 0.97 2.13 -13.80
CA LEU A 320 1.97 1.26 -14.43
C LEU A 320 1.82 1.20 -15.96
N ASN A 321 0.59 1.08 -16.45
CA ASN A 321 0.33 1.08 -17.90
C ASN A 321 0.77 2.40 -18.54
N MET A 322 0.49 3.55 -17.90
CA MET A 322 0.92 4.87 -18.40
C MET A 322 2.45 5.03 -18.43
N ILE A 323 3.13 4.53 -17.40
CA ILE A 323 4.59 4.53 -17.33
C ILE A 323 5.19 3.65 -18.43
N ALA A 324 4.63 2.46 -18.64
CA ALA A 324 5.08 1.52 -19.66
C ALA A 324 4.90 2.07 -21.09
N GLN A 325 3.78 2.74 -21.37
CA GLN A 325 3.53 3.40 -22.66
C GLN A 325 4.51 4.54 -22.98
N LYS A 326 5.15 5.10 -21.94
CA LYS A 326 6.18 6.13 -22.07
C LYS A 326 7.61 5.57 -22.13
N ASN A 327 7.77 4.26 -22.32
CA ASN A 327 9.05 3.57 -22.44
C ASN A 327 9.99 3.81 -21.24
N VAL A 328 9.43 4.00 -20.04
CA VAL A 328 10.23 4.12 -18.82
C VAL A 328 10.95 2.79 -18.56
N PRO A 329 12.26 2.80 -18.21
CA PRO A 329 13.03 1.59 -17.95
C PRO A 329 12.38 0.63 -16.93
N GLY A 330 12.58 -0.68 -17.13
CA GLY A 330 11.91 -1.70 -16.32
C GLY A 330 12.34 -1.71 -14.84
N ASP A 331 13.56 -1.28 -14.54
CA ASP A 331 14.06 -1.04 -13.17
C ASP A 331 13.30 0.12 -12.50
N GLN A 332 13.10 1.24 -13.19
CA GLN A 332 12.28 2.37 -12.70
C GLN A 332 10.82 1.94 -12.43
N GLN A 333 10.25 1.11 -13.32
CA GLN A 333 8.92 0.51 -13.11
C GLN A 333 8.87 -0.38 -11.86
N ARG A 334 9.92 -1.17 -11.60
CA ARG A 334 10.04 -1.99 -10.39
C ARG A 334 10.26 -1.15 -9.13
N MET A 335 11.04 -0.08 -9.22
CA MET A 335 11.30 0.85 -8.12
C MET A 335 10.03 1.57 -7.68
N VAL A 336 9.29 2.19 -8.61
CA VAL A 336 8.02 2.86 -8.27
C VAL A 336 6.96 1.88 -7.77
N GLY A 337 7.00 0.64 -8.27
CA GLY A 337 6.17 -0.45 -7.78
C GLY A 337 6.57 -0.96 -6.40
N ARG A 338 7.78 -0.64 -5.90
CA ARG A 338 8.40 -1.26 -4.71
C ARG A 338 8.43 -2.78 -4.83
N TRP A 339 8.91 -3.27 -5.97
CA TRP A 339 9.02 -4.69 -6.30
C TRP A 339 10.45 -5.23 -6.24
N GLY A 340 11.44 -4.35 -6.03
CA GLY A 340 12.83 -4.74 -5.86
C GLY A 340 13.06 -5.43 -4.52
N THR A 341 13.73 -6.58 -4.53
CA THR A 341 14.24 -7.28 -3.34
C THR A 341 15.59 -6.73 -2.87
N ASP A 342 16.19 -5.82 -3.63
CA ASP A 342 17.57 -5.41 -3.43
C ASP A 342 17.75 -4.67 -2.09
N ARG A 343 18.78 -5.04 -1.33
CA ARG A 343 19.08 -4.50 0.00
C ARG A 343 19.57 -3.05 -0.05
N MET A 344 20.01 -2.59 -1.22
CA MET A 344 20.55 -1.25 -1.48
C MET A 344 19.48 -0.15 -1.66
N VAL A 345 18.30 -0.29 -1.05
CA VAL A 345 17.39 0.87 -0.87
C VAL A 345 17.89 1.66 0.34
N GLY A 346 19.12 2.15 0.25
CA GLY A 346 19.72 3.06 1.23
C GLY A 346 19.15 4.46 1.05
N CYS A 347 19.21 5.27 2.11
CA CYS A 347 18.62 6.62 2.27
C CYS A 347 19.05 7.69 1.24
N CYS A 348 19.61 7.32 0.09
CA CYS A 348 20.08 8.22 -0.96
C CYS A 348 18.96 8.55 -1.95
N VAL A 349 19.06 9.72 -2.59
CA VAL A 349 18.15 10.16 -3.68
C VAL A 349 18.13 9.18 -4.85
N SER A 350 19.21 8.43 -5.06
CA SER A 350 19.30 7.31 -6.03
C SER A 350 18.27 6.19 -5.79
N SER A 351 17.61 6.17 -4.63
CA SER A 351 16.51 5.24 -4.33
C SER A 351 15.14 5.68 -4.90
N LEU A 352 15.03 6.91 -5.44
CA LEU A 352 13.77 7.40 -6.00
C LEU A 352 13.63 7.07 -7.51
N PRO A 353 12.43 6.65 -7.96
CA PRO A 353 12.17 6.32 -9.35
C PRO A 353 11.91 7.59 -10.19
N VAL A 354 12.93 8.45 -10.34
CA VAL A 354 12.82 9.79 -10.94
C VAL A 354 12.12 9.78 -12.31
N ASP A 355 12.49 8.84 -13.18
CA ASP A 355 11.92 8.72 -14.54
C ASP A 355 10.44 8.34 -14.52
N ALA A 356 10.08 7.38 -13.66
CA ALA A 356 8.68 6.99 -13.48
C ALA A 356 7.86 8.13 -12.88
N THR A 357 8.43 8.85 -11.91
CA THR A 357 7.78 9.99 -11.25
C THR A 357 7.56 11.15 -12.21
N LYS A 358 8.56 11.51 -13.05
CA LYS A 358 8.42 12.50 -14.12
C LYS A 358 7.35 12.09 -15.14
N SER A 359 7.38 10.82 -15.54
CA SER A 359 6.42 10.25 -16.49
C SER A 359 4.97 10.39 -15.99
N LEU A 360 4.69 10.00 -14.74
CA LEU A 360 3.38 10.14 -14.09
C LEU A 360 2.99 11.60 -13.84
N ALA A 361 3.95 12.47 -13.60
CA ALA A 361 3.72 13.91 -13.47
C ALA A 361 3.49 14.63 -14.81
N GLY A 362 3.48 13.90 -15.93
CA GLY A 362 3.18 14.45 -17.26
C GLY A 362 4.38 15.05 -17.99
N PHE A 363 5.61 14.81 -17.52
CA PHE A 363 6.83 15.25 -18.18
C PHE A 363 7.44 14.18 -19.09
N PRO A 364 8.32 14.57 -20.02
CA PRO A 364 9.21 13.66 -20.72
C PRO A 364 10.19 12.97 -19.75
N VAL A 365 10.56 11.74 -20.07
CA VAL A 365 11.49 10.95 -19.26
C VAL A 365 12.94 11.43 -19.43
N ALA A 366 13.30 11.87 -20.64
CA ALA A 366 14.64 12.37 -20.97
C ALA A 366 15.21 13.36 -19.93
N SER A 367 16.50 13.25 -19.66
CA SER A 367 17.25 14.09 -18.72
C SER A 367 17.08 15.58 -19.04
N ASN A 368 17.10 16.43 -18.01
CA ASN A 368 17.01 17.90 -18.10
C ASN A 368 15.73 18.50 -18.71
N ASN A 369 14.67 17.72 -18.89
CA ASN A 369 13.40 18.21 -19.49
C ASN A 369 12.28 18.50 -18.49
N TYR A 370 12.61 18.84 -17.25
CA TYR A 370 11.65 19.34 -16.27
C TYR A 370 11.52 20.86 -16.35
N PHE A 371 10.37 21.33 -16.85
CA PHE A 371 10.00 22.74 -16.84
C PHE A 371 8.54 22.90 -16.40
N LEU A 372 8.33 23.54 -15.26
CA LEU A 372 7.01 23.82 -14.71
C LEU A 372 6.66 25.31 -14.85
N PRO A 373 5.81 25.71 -15.82
CA PRO A 373 5.55 27.13 -16.10
C PRO A 373 5.10 27.93 -14.88
N ARG A 374 4.16 27.39 -14.09
CA ARG A 374 3.65 28.07 -12.89
C ARG A 374 4.66 28.20 -11.75
N ALA A 375 5.77 27.46 -11.78
CA ALA A 375 6.83 27.63 -10.79
C ALA A 375 7.73 28.84 -11.07
N VAL A 376 7.61 29.47 -12.24
CA VAL A 376 8.32 30.72 -12.57
C VAL A 376 7.75 31.90 -11.80
N VAL A 377 6.45 31.86 -11.47
CA VAL A 377 5.81 32.88 -10.64
C VAL A 377 6.17 32.61 -9.18
N ILE A 378 6.98 33.49 -8.59
CA ILE A 378 7.34 33.44 -7.18
C ILE A 378 6.33 34.31 -6.41
N PRO A 379 5.44 33.73 -5.58
CA PRO A 379 4.51 34.51 -4.79
C PRO A 379 5.25 35.41 -3.81
N PRO A 380 4.79 36.65 -3.57
CA PRO A 380 5.32 37.54 -2.55
C PRO A 380 5.40 36.89 -1.16
N MET A 381 6.47 37.19 -0.40
CA MET A 381 6.75 36.52 0.87
C MET A 381 5.68 36.82 1.95
N ASP A 382 5.13 38.03 1.94
CA ASP A 382 4.00 38.47 2.76
C ASP A 382 2.73 37.64 2.54
N LEU A 383 2.50 37.13 1.31
CA LEU A 383 1.44 36.15 1.04
C LEU A 383 1.81 34.74 1.48
N GLN A 384 3.08 34.34 1.27
CA GLN A 384 3.53 33.00 1.66
C GLN A 384 3.38 32.76 3.16
N VAL A 385 3.76 33.73 4.01
CA VAL A 385 3.68 33.59 5.47
C VAL A 385 2.25 33.57 6.01
N GLN A 386 1.26 34.03 5.23
CA GLN A 386 -0.16 33.90 5.60
C GLN A 386 -0.65 32.45 5.48
N VAL A 387 0.03 31.62 4.70
CA VAL A 387 -0.27 30.19 4.53
C VAL A 387 0.59 29.39 5.53
N PHE A 388 -0.03 28.68 6.46
CA PHE A 388 0.61 27.95 7.55
C PHE A 388 1.58 28.82 8.40
N PRO A 389 1.16 29.96 9.00
CA PRO A 389 2.05 30.89 9.71
C PRO A 389 2.84 30.22 10.84
N GLN A 390 2.29 29.18 11.47
CA GLN A 390 2.93 28.43 12.54
C GLN A 390 4.22 27.72 12.11
N VAL A 391 4.43 27.51 10.80
CA VAL A 391 5.65 26.86 10.28
C VAL A 391 6.90 27.63 10.67
N ASP A 392 6.88 28.97 10.62
CA ASP A 392 8.07 29.77 10.90
C ASP A 392 8.42 29.75 12.39
N ILE A 393 7.39 29.77 13.26
CA ILE A 393 7.54 29.64 14.72
C ILE A 393 8.20 28.30 15.07
N TRP A 394 7.70 27.19 14.52
CA TRP A 394 8.25 25.88 14.80
C TRP A 394 9.64 25.67 14.20
N LYS A 395 9.91 26.20 13.01
CA LYS A 395 11.27 26.18 12.43
C LYS A 395 12.26 26.91 13.33
N GLN A 396 11.91 28.10 13.81
CA GLN A 396 12.75 28.85 14.74
C GLN A 396 13.00 28.09 16.05
N ARG A 397 11.98 27.43 16.61
CA ARG A 397 12.15 26.59 17.81
C ARG A 397 13.11 25.41 17.58
N PHE A 398 13.03 24.74 16.43
CA PHE A 398 13.99 23.69 16.07
C PHE A 398 15.41 24.22 15.89
N GLU A 399 15.58 25.40 15.28
CA GLU A 399 16.90 26.04 15.12
C GLU A 399 17.53 26.42 16.46
N LEU A 400 16.72 26.92 17.40
CA LEU A 400 17.17 27.34 18.74
C LEU A 400 17.16 26.21 19.78
N GLN A 401 16.67 25.01 19.42
CA GLN A 401 16.39 23.90 20.34
C GLN A 401 15.51 24.32 21.54
N ASP A 402 14.54 25.20 21.30
CA ASP A 402 13.67 25.78 22.32
C ASP A 402 12.39 24.96 22.50
N GLY A 403 12.29 24.24 23.63
CA GLY A 403 11.09 23.51 24.01
C GLY A 403 10.71 22.37 23.05
N VAL A 404 11.66 21.88 22.24
CA VAL A 404 11.44 20.81 21.26
C VAL A 404 12.33 19.62 21.51
N GLN A 405 11.75 18.42 21.39
CA GLN A 405 12.48 17.17 21.36
C GLN A 405 13.31 17.05 20.06
N GLU A 406 14.50 16.45 20.14
CA GLU A 406 15.29 16.12 18.95
C GLU A 406 14.48 15.25 17.99
N ASP A 407 14.31 15.72 16.76
CA ASP A 407 13.48 15.07 15.75
C ASP A 407 13.97 15.40 14.34
N ILE A 408 14.10 14.36 13.51
CA ILE A 408 14.43 14.50 12.08
C ILE A 408 13.14 14.73 11.28
N ALA A 409 12.02 14.15 11.69
CA ALA A 409 10.76 14.22 10.95
C ALA A 409 10.13 15.62 11.04
N GLY A 410 10.17 16.27 12.21
CA GLY A 410 9.63 17.61 12.43
C GLY A 410 10.16 18.66 11.45
N PRO A 411 11.48 18.94 11.43
CA PRO A 411 12.07 19.88 10.48
C PRO A 411 11.81 19.52 9.01
N ASN A 412 11.84 18.23 8.67
CA ASN A 412 11.57 17.76 7.30
C ASN A 412 10.12 18.01 6.87
N PHE A 413 9.16 17.77 7.75
CA PHE A 413 7.75 18.04 7.50
C PHE A 413 7.46 19.55 7.45
N LEU A 414 8.07 20.35 8.32
CA LEU A 414 7.99 21.82 8.28
C LEU A 414 8.58 22.38 6.98
N ASN A 415 9.68 21.80 6.48
CA ASN A 415 10.24 22.14 5.17
C ASN A 415 9.31 21.77 4.02
N LEU A 416 8.60 20.63 4.12
CA LEU A 416 7.54 20.30 3.18
C LEU A 416 6.42 21.35 3.22
N LEU A 417 5.88 21.69 4.39
CA LEU A 417 4.81 22.70 4.53
C LEU A 417 5.24 24.06 3.97
N SER A 418 6.49 24.47 4.22
CA SER A 418 7.08 25.69 3.68
C SER A 418 7.10 25.69 2.15
N ASN A 419 7.46 24.58 1.51
CA ASN A 419 7.35 24.44 0.05
C ASN A 419 5.89 24.49 -0.41
N LEU A 420 4.96 23.85 0.33
CA LEU A 420 3.53 23.82 0.00
C LEU A 420 2.87 25.20 0.04
N ARG A 421 3.40 26.18 0.78
CA ARG A 421 2.95 27.59 0.72
C ARG A 421 3.01 28.12 -0.71
N THR A 422 4.16 27.98 -1.34
CA THR A 422 4.38 28.38 -2.73
C THR A 422 3.49 27.59 -3.69
N VAL A 423 3.39 26.27 -3.48
CA VAL A 423 2.53 25.42 -4.33
C VAL A 423 1.08 25.87 -4.27
N PHE A 424 0.55 26.11 -3.07
CA PHE A 424 -0.83 26.55 -2.86
C PHE A 424 -1.12 27.85 -3.60
N LEU A 425 -0.23 28.84 -3.48
CA LEU A 425 -0.39 30.14 -4.13
C LEU A 425 -0.21 30.10 -5.66
N GLN A 426 0.46 29.07 -6.19
CA GLN A 426 0.63 28.84 -7.63
C GLN A 426 -0.50 28.00 -8.26
N VAL A 427 -1.48 27.53 -7.48
CA VAL A 427 -2.54 26.60 -7.93
C VAL A 427 -3.79 27.32 -8.45
N ASN A 428 -3.83 28.66 -8.40
CA ASN A 428 -4.93 29.46 -8.94
C ASN A 428 -4.72 29.85 -10.40
#